data_AF-A0A413HD57-F1
#
_entry.id   AF-A0A413HD57-F1
#
_cell.length_a   1.000
_cell.length_b   1.000
_cell.length_c   1.000
_cell.angle_alpha   90.00
_cell.angle_beta   90.00
_cell.angle_gamma   90.00
#
_symmetry.space_group_name_H-M   'P 1'
#
loop_
_entity.id
_entity.type
_entity.pdbx_description
1 polymer ?
#
loop_
_entity_poly.entity_id
_entity_poly.type
_entity_poly.pdbx_seq_one_letter_code
_entity_poly.pdbx_strand_id
1 'polypeptide(L)'
;MAARDVLLSSFEIVSIARFGSGTFAATGTNVAIMFLRRFDEIPPRNANALDFVDAVFERRKLTGWRDESAFNAYLGTINVDGDTYRAFLAGEANWNEWANTRHFSVYCHLFESSKELKTLRKSKTWKAADKNSRLKAENELFYRHAHKEERKRLRVWGLVCGEQTLIINSPNTTKEIASFLGYKWSNRKGNEGIQPIDGEGVLYSDNESDDTNSLSGIIRAWFSGEQVEPGDLAQYYYYAKTADFIDFDADKFDETLTIPRSFYKPRSFAQGTVVKTLRDITSYVTNSVAQSSITTDTYVTTENMVKDRGGITTYSGELPASAGTAYKKGDTLVSNIRPYLQKIWLADRDGACSKDVLVFRSINTDSLLPEFLHLLLWQKDFFDYDMSTFTGTGRPRGDKDELLKYPIPVPTLSEQRALIDDFNRLTDEINSKRQQIAALKESVKSRFVEMFRTKTHASWPVETIGNYSIEMHYGTSAKAGADGDYVYIRMNNITDDGILDLTDTKRITLKGQALENATVRYGDMLFNRTNSIDKVGKLAFFISQRPWLLLGTSCA
;
A
#
# COMPACT_ATOMS: atom_id res chain seq x y z
N MET A 1 28.88 2.60 -4.38
CA MET A 1 27.92 2.53 -5.51
C MET A 1 27.60 1.08 -5.86
N ALA A 2 28.57 0.22 -6.22
CA ALA A 2 28.27 -1.15 -6.69
C ALA A 2 27.40 -2.03 -5.77
N ALA A 3 27.56 -1.96 -4.45
CA ALA A 3 26.78 -2.84 -3.55
C ALA A 3 25.28 -2.52 -3.50
N ARG A 4 24.89 -1.23 -3.55
CA ARG A 4 23.47 -0.81 -3.52
C ARG A 4 22.78 -1.12 -4.85
N ASP A 5 23.48 -0.86 -5.94
CA ASP A 5 23.00 -1.20 -7.28
C ASP A 5 22.76 -2.71 -7.43
N VAL A 6 23.70 -3.55 -6.97
CA VAL A 6 23.52 -5.02 -6.97
C VAL A 6 22.34 -5.42 -6.08
N LEU A 7 22.22 -4.83 -4.88
CA LEU A 7 21.10 -5.10 -3.98
C LEU A 7 19.75 -4.84 -4.66
N LEU A 8 19.54 -3.64 -5.20
CA LEU A 8 18.25 -3.25 -5.80
C LEU A 8 17.98 -3.93 -7.15
N SER A 9 19.02 -4.28 -7.91
CA SER A 9 18.85 -4.92 -9.22
C SER A 9 18.68 -6.44 -9.16
N SER A 10 19.11 -7.07 -8.06
CA SER A 10 19.19 -8.53 -7.95
C SER A 10 18.33 -9.11 -6.82
N PHE A 11 17.92 -8.30 -5.85
CA PHE A 11 17.17 -8.76 -4.69
C PHE A 11 15.93 -7.92 -4.39
N GLU A 12 14.85 -8.61 -4.06
CA GLU A 12 13.73 -8.08 -3.32
C GLU A 12 14.16 -7.91 -1.85
N ILE A 13 13.95 -6.71 -1.31
CA ILE A 13 14.13 -6.45 0.13
C ILE A 13 12.82 -6.79 0.83
N VAL A 14 12.69 -8.06 1.23
CA VAL A 14 11.47 -8.60 1.83
C VAL A 14 11.21 -7.96 3.19
N SER A 15 12.22 -7.92 4.06
CA SER A 15 12.11 -7.33 5.40
C SER A 15 13.40 -6.70 5.88
N ILE A 16 13.28 -5.66 6.71
CA ILE A 16 14.40 -5.05 7.43
C ILE A 16 14.04 -4.91 8.91
N ALA A 17 14.79 -5.60 9.78
CA ALA A 17 14.70 -5.44 11.22
C ALA A 17 15.80 -4.51 11.73
N ARG A 18 15.40 -3.43 12.39
CA ARG A 18 16.30 -2.38 12.91
C ARG A 18 16.33 -2.41 14.43
N PHE A 19 17.53 -2.43 14.97
CA PHE A 19 17.78 -2.48 16.39
C PHE A 19 18.65 -1.28 16.78
N GLY A 20 18.10 -0.45 17.67
CA GLY A 20 18.82 0.71 18.21
C GLY A 20 19.99 0.29 19.10
N SER A 21 20.88 1.24 19.38
CA SER A 21 21.97 1.08 20.35
C SER A 21 21.44 0.56 21.68
N GLY A 22 22.14 -0.42 22.28
CA GLY A 22 21.72 -1.00 23.56
C GLY A 22 20.58 -2.02 23.46
N THR A 23 20.10 -2.36 22.25
CA THR A 23 19.12 -3.44 22.08
C THR A 23 19.77 -4.79 22.42
N PHE A 24 20.89 -5.13 21.78
CA PHE A 24 21.65 -6.34 22.09
C PHE A 24 22.90 -6.00 22.91
N ALA A 25 22.83 -6.26 24.22
CA ALA A 25 23.87 -5.95 25.20
C ALA A 25 24.22 -4.44 25.28
N ALA A 26 25.28 -4.10 26.03
CA ALA A 26 25.77 -2.72 26.19
C ALA A 26 26.57 -2.21 24.96
N THR A 27 26.24 -2.65 23.75
CA THR A 27 26.92 -2.20 22.53
C THR A 27 26.27 -0.91 22.02
N GLY A 28 27.10 0.09 21.67
CA GLY A 28 26.63 1.38 21.15
C GLY A 28 26.25 1.38 19.66
N THR A 29 26.36 0.24 18.99
CA THR A 29 26.19 0.13 17.54
C THR A 29 24.75 -0.20 17.19
N ASN A 30 24.15 0.56 16.27
CA ASN A 30 22.87 0.22 15.66
C ASN A 30 23.05 -0.98 14.72
N VAL A 31 22.14 -1.95 14.78
CA VAL A 31 22.17 -3.15 13.95
C VAL A 31 20.96 -3.17 13.02
N ALA A 32 21.17 -3.54 11.76
CA ALA A 32 20.09 -3.82 10.82
C ALA A 32 20.27 -5.24 10.27
N ILE A 33 19.21 -6.02 10.27
CA ILE A 33 19.14 -7.36 9.66
C ILE A 33 18.23 -7.25 8.45
N MET A 34 18.72 -7.67 7.28
CA MET A 34 17.97 -7.64 6.03
C MET A 34 17.63 -9.06 5.59
N PHE A 35 16.37 -9.28 5.26
CA PHE A 35 15.88 -10.51 4.64
C PHE A 35 15.69 -10.23 3.16
N LEU A 36 16.48 -10.93 2.34
CA LEU A 36 16.56 -10.70 0.90
C LEU A 36 16.09 -11.94 0.15
N ARG A 37 15.31 -11.73 -0.91
CA ARG A 37 14.95 -12.78 -1.87
C ARG A 37 15.55 -12.42 -3.21
N ARG A 38 16.28 -13.35 -3.84
CA ARG A 38 16.86 -13.11 -5.15
C ARG A 38 15.76 -13.13 -6.20
N PHE A 39 15.73 -12.15 -7.10
CA PHE A 39 14.81 -12.18 -8.25
C PHE A 39 15.17 -13.35 -9.18
N ASP A 40 14.15 -14.05 -9.69
CA ASP A 40 14.27 -15.16 -10.64
C ASP A 40 13.55 -14.90 -11.98
N GLU A 41 13.23 -13.63 -12.25
CA GLU A 41 12.44 -13.19 -13.41
C GLU A 41 13.21 -13.26 -14.74
N ILE A 42 12.46 -13.52 -15.83
CA ILE A 42 12.95 -13.49 -17.22
C ILE A 42 12.00 -12.59 -18.04
N PRO A 43 12.47 -11.48 -18.64
CA PRO A 43 13.84 -10.95 -18.55
C PRO A 43 14.23 -10.51 -17.13
N PRO A 44 15.53 -10.43 -16.81
CA PRO A 44 16.00 -10.00 -15.49
C PRO A 44 15.42 -8.63 -15.10
N ARG A 45 15.13 -8.44 -13.80
CA ARG A 45 14.51 -7.22 -13.29
C ARG A 45 15.16 -5.92 -13.78
N ASN A 46 16.49 -5.88 -13.81
CA ASN A 46 17.25 -4.74 -14.32
C ASN A 46 17.02 -4.47 -15.83
N ALA A 47 16.86 -5.51 -16.65
CA ALA A 47 16.55 -5.35 -18.07
C ALA A 47 15.16 -4.74 -18.26
N ASN A 48 14.17 -5.19 -17.49
CA ASN A 48 12.82 -4.61 -17.52
C ASN A 48 12.84 -3.13 -17.08
N ALA A 49 13.58 -2.80 -16.02
CA ALA A 49 13.71 -1.41 -15.58
C ALA A 49 14.40 -0.50 -16.62
N LEU A 50 15.35 -1.03 -17.39
CA LEU A 50 16.00 -0.29 -18.48
C LEU A 50 15.05 -0.09 -19.67
N ASP A 51 14.29 -1.12 -20.07
CA ASP A 51 13.29 -0.99 -21.13
C ASP A 51 12.19 0.02 -20.75
N PHE A 52 11.75 0.02 -19.48
CA PHE A 52 10.83 1.03 -18.94
C PHE A 52 11.38 2.45 -19.12
N VAL A 53 12.65 2.68 -18.78
CA VAL A 53 13.31 3.99 -18.95
C VAL A 53 13.33 4.38 -20.43
N ASP A 54 13.69 3.46 -21.31
CA ASP A 54 13.73 3.71 -22.76
C ASP A 54 12.33 4.03 -23.31
N ALA A 55 11.31 3.28 -22.89
CA ALA A 55 9.92 3.52 -23.29
C ALA A 55 9.43 4.92 -22.88
N VAL A 56 9.73 5.37 -21.66
CA VAL A 56 9.40 6.72 -21.17
C VAL A 56 10.11 7.80 -22.00
N PHE A 57 11.41 7.65 -22.22
CA PHE A 57 12.21 8.64 -22.97
C PHE A 57 11.86 8.71 -24.46
N GLU A 58 11.52 7.57 -25.06
CA GLU A 58 11.10 7.47 -26.48
C GLU A 58 9.63 7.82 -26.68
N ARG A 59 8.87 8.05 -25.60
CA ARG A 59 7.41 8.28 -25.63
C ARG A 59 6.67 7.17 -26.34
N ARG A 60 7.16 5.93 -26.20
CA ARG A 60 6.46 4.75 -26.69
C ARG A 60 5.10 4.68 -25.98
N LYS A 61 4.08 4.18 -26.68
CA LYS A 61 2.80 3.92 -26.04
C LYS A 61 3.03 2.86 -24.97
N LEU A 62 2.82 3.22 -23.70
CA LEU A 62 3.05 2.34 -22.55
C LEU A 62 1.92 1.31 -22.44
N THR A 63 1.76 0.44 -23.45
CA THR A 63 0.80 -0.66 -23.47
C THR A 63 1.50 -1.95 -23.06
N GLY A 64 1.40 -2.35 -21.78
CA GLY A 64 2.10 -3.53 -21.28
C GLY A 64 2.35 -3.56 -19.77
N TRP A 65 3.35 -4.35 -19.36
CA TRP A 65 3.81 -4.64 -18.00
C TRP A 65 3.89 -3.40 -17.12
N ARG A 66 2.98 -3.17 -16.15
CA ARG A 66 3.03 -2.09 -15.13
C ARG A 66 3.35 -0.64 -15.59
N ASP A 67 3.64 -0.36 -16.85
CA ASP A 67 4.45 0.79 -17.30
C ASP A 67 3.72 2.11 -17.11
N GLU A 68 2.47 2.22 -17.57
CA GLU A 68 1.69 3.44 -17.42
C GLU A 68 1.38 3.72 -15.94
N SER A 69 0.99 2.69 -15.19
CA SER A 69 0.71 2.82 -13.75
C SER A 69 1.97 3.18 -12.95
N ALA A 70 3.12 2.59 -13.29
CA ALA A 70 4.40 2.84 -12.66
C ALA A 70 4.90 4.24 -12.99
N PHE A 71 4.75 4.68 -14.23
CA PHE A 71 5.12 6.04 -14.63
C PHE A 71 4.23 7.09 -13.96
N ASN A 72 2.90 6.89 -13.95
CA ASN A 72 1.99 7.81 -13.24
C ASN A 72 2.27 7.85 -11.73
N ALA A 73 2.63 6.71 -11.13
CA ALA A 73 3.04 6.67 -9.73
C ALA A 73 4.38 7.40 -9.50
N TYR A 74 5.33 7.30 -10.45
CA TYR A 74 6.58 8.08 -10.40
C TYR A 74 6.31 9.58 -10.43
N LEU A 75 5.50 10.04 -11.39
CA LEU A 75 5.06 11.43 -11.51
C LEU A 75 4.42 11.95 -10.22
N GLY A 76 3.58 11.13 -9.57
CA GLY A 76 3.03 11.42 -8.25
C GLY A 76 4.09 11.51 -7.16
N THR A 77 5.11 10.63 -7.17
CA THR A 77 6.22 10.65 -6.21
C THR A 77 7.08 11.91 -6.33
N ILE A 78 7.36 12.38 -7.56
CA ILE A 78 8.13 13.61 -7.79
C ILE A 78 7.26 14.87 -7.83
N ASN A 79 5.94 14.72 -7.71
CA ASN A 79 4.95 15.79 -7.76
C ASN A 79 5.06 16.66 -9.03
N VAL A 80 5.12 16.01 -10.20
CA VAL A 80 5.15 16.66 -11.52
C VAL A 80 4.04 16.06 -12.37
N ASP A 81 3.23 16.90 -13.04
CA ASP A 81 2.20 16.42 -13.95
C ASP A 81 2.80 15.89 -15.27
N GLY A 82 2.03 15.07 -15.97
CA GLY A 82 2.50 14.39 -17.17
C GLY A 82 2.85 15.33 -18.33
N ASP A 83 2.19 16.48 -18.47
CA ASP A 83 2.46 17.44 -19.55
C ASP A 83 3.78 18.17 -19.28
N THR A 84 3.96 18.67 -18.06
CA THR A 84 5.22 19.29 -17.61
C THR A 84 6.40 18.35 -17.78
N TYR A 85 6.25 17.08 -17.39
CA TYR A 85 7.31 16.09 -17.53
C TYR A 85 7.64 15.79 -19.01
N ARG A 86 6.63 15.68 -19.88
CA ARG A 86 6.83 15.50 -21.32
C ARG A 86 7.54 16.69 -21.98
N ALA A 87 7.20 17.92 -21.58
CA ALA A 87 7.87 19.14 -22.05
C ALA A 87 9.35 19.17 -21.65
N PHE A 88 9.68 18.70 -20.44
CA PHE A 88 11.08 18.52 -20.01
C PHE A 88 11.82 17.52 -20.89
N LEU A 89 11.26 16.33 -21.13
CA LEU A 89 11.88 15.35 -22.03
C LEU A 89 12.03 15.86 -23.47
N ALA A 90 11.15 16.78 -23.91
CA ALA A 90 11.18 17.39 -25.23
C ALA A 90 12.25 18.45 -25.41
N GLY A 91 12.79 18.97 -24.33
CA GLY A 91 13.66 20.12 -24.39
C GLY A 91 12.93 21.44 -24.69
N GLU A 92 11.65 21.56 -24.33
CA GLU A 92 10.78 22.66 -24.78
C GLU A 92 11.03 24.02 -24.08
N ALA A 93 11.72 24.02 -22.93
CA ALA A 93 12.06 25.24 -22.19
C ALA A 93 13.58 25.45 -22.08
N ASN A 94 14.03 26.67 -21.75
CA ASN A 94 15.44 26.89 -21.42
C ASN A 94 15.77 26.29 -20.05
N TRP A 95 17.04 25.91 -19.86
CA TRP A 95 17.47 25.20 -18.66
C TRP A 95 17.09 25.91 -17.35
N ASN A 96 17.13 27.25 -17.33
CA ASN A 96 16.85 28.06 -16.14
C ASN A 96 15.35 28.21 -15.81
N GLU A 97 14.46 27.90 -16.75
CA GLU A 97 13.01 27.99 -16.55
C GLU A 97 12.50 26.87 -15.65
N TRP A 98 13.19 25.73 -15.64
CA TRP A 98 12.91 24.58 -14.78
C TRP A 98 13.20 24.82 -13.29
N ALA A 99 13.84 25.94 -12.93
CA ALA A 99 14.17 26.27 -11.54
C ALA A 99 12.94 26.42 -10.63
N ASN A 100 11.75 26.66 -11.20
CA ASN A 100 10.50 26.77 -10.45
C ASN A 100 9.80 25.42 -10.24
N THR A 101 10.24 24.36 -10.92
CA THR A 101 9.70 23.01 -10.75
C THR A 101 10.56 22.28 -9.74
N ARG A 102 10.00 21.97 -8.56
CA ARG A 102 10.72 21.34 -7.42
C ARG A 102 11.65 20.19 -7.84
N HIS A 103 11.15 19.26 -8.66
CA HIS A 103 11.94 18.12 -9.09
C HIS A 103 13.07 18.52 -10.06
N PHE A 104 12.77 19.35 -11.06
CA PHE A 104 13.73 19.73 -12.10
C PHE A 104 14.70 20.86 -11.68
N SER A 105 14.41 21.59 -10.61
CA SER A 105 15.33 22.61 -10.06
C SER A 105 16.65 21.99 -9.60
N VAL A 106 16.61 20.73 -9.15
CA VAL A 106 17.80 19.95 -8.81
C VAL A 106 18.77 19.87 -10.00
N TYR A 107 18.24 19.62 -11.21
CA TYR A 107 19.06 19.59 -12.43
C TYR A 107 19.64 20.94 -12.77
N CYS A 108 18.91 22.03 -12.52
CA CYS A 108 19.40 23.39 -12.72
C CYS A 108 20.59 23.69 -11.80
N HIS A 109 20.47 23.37 -10.50
CA HIS A 109 21.52 23.57 -9.52
C HIS A 109 22.78 22.75 -9.82
N LEU A 110 22.61 21.47 -10.19
CA LEU A 110 23.71 20.59 -10.61
C LEU A 110 24.40 21.11 -11.87
N PHE A 111 23.62 21.55 -12.86
CA PHE A 111 24.16 22.09 -14.10
C PHE A 111 24.93 23.39 -13.89
N GLU A 112 24.39 24.31 -13.09
CA GLU A 112 25.00 25.60 -12.79
C GLU A 112 26.36 25.44 -12.08
N SER A 113 26.46 24.45 -11.19
CA SER A 113 27.69 24.12 -10.47
C SER A 113 28.68 23.27 -11.28
N SER A 114 28.25 22.68 -12.41
CA SER A 114 29.02 21.71 -13.20
C SER A 114 30.34 22.26 -13.78
N LYS A 115 31.32 21.36 -13.95
CA LYS A 115 32.60 21.70 -14.59
C LYS A 115 32.44 21.91 -16.09
N GLU A 116 31.49 21.20 -16.68
CA GLU A 116 31.14 21.19 -18.09
C GLU A 116 30.62 22.56 -18.50
N LEU A 117 29.67 23.14 -17.77
CA LEU A 117 29.17 24.49 -18.03
C LEU A 117 30.27 25.55 -17.88
N LYS A 118 31.07 25.46 -16.81
CA LYS A 118 32.23 26.35 -16.59
C LYS A 118 33.23 26.26 -17.74
N THR A 119 33.42 25.08 -18.31
CA THR A 119 34.33 24.85 -19.45
C THR A 119 33.74 25.40 -20.75
N LEU A 120 32.45 25.16 -20.99
CA LEU A 120 31.72 25.70 -22.14
C LEU A 120 31.81 27.23 -22.19
N ARG A 121 31.51 27.90 -21.06
CA ARG A 121 31.56 29.38 -20.92
C ARG A 121 32.97 29.96 -21.10
N LYS A 122 34.03 29.16 -20.89
CA LYS A 122 35.41 29.58 -21.13
C LYS A 122 35.85 29.47 -22.59
N SER A 123 35.16 28.66 -23.40
CA SER A 123 35.53 28.39 -24.79
C SER A 123 35.50 29.64 -25.67
N LYS A 124 36.40 29.72 -26.65
CA LYS A 124 36.46 30.84 -27.60
C LYS A 124 35.17 30.93 -28.42
N THR A 125 34.64 29.79 -28.86
CA THR A 125 33.41 29.68 -29.65
C THR A 125 32.20 30.25 -28.90
N TRP A 126 32.01 29.88 -27.63
CA TRP A 126 30.90 30.40 -26.84
C TRP A 126 31.02 31.91 -26.58
N LYS A 127 32.23 32.39 -26.29
CA LYS A 127 32.48 33.83 -26.09
C LYS A 127 32.23 34.67 -27.34
N ALA A 128 32.49 34.13 -28.53
CA ALA A 128 32.25 34.82 -29.80
C ALA A 128 30.78 34.77 -30.27
N ALA A 129 29.99 33.83 -29.74
CA ALA A 129 28.59 33.65 -30.12
C ALA A 129 27.65 34.74 -29.56
N ASP A 130 26.51 34.96 -30.21
CA ASP A 130 25.44 35.83 -29.72
C ASP A 130 24.65 35.20 -28.55
N LYS A 131 23.77 35.98 -27.92
CA LYS A 131 23.00 35.55 -26.74
C LYS A 131 22.17 34.28 -26.99
N ASN A 132 21.52 34.17 -28.16
CA ASN A 132 20.66 33.03 -28.47
C ASN A 132 21.49 31.78 -28.75
N SER A 133 22.59 31.93 -29.49
CA SER A 133 23.52 30.83 -29.76
C SER A 133 24.19 30.31 -28.48
N ARG A 134 24.55 31.20 -27.55
CA ARG A 134 25.09 30.80 -26.23
C ARG A 134 24.07 30.02 -25.42
N LEU A 135 22.83 30.51 -25.35
CA LEU A 135 21.75 29.86 -24.61
C LEU A 135 21.41 28.49 -25.20
N LYS A 136 21.37 28.38 -26.53
CA LYS A 136 21.21 27.09 -27.22
C LYS A 136 22.28 26.08 -26.84
N ALA A 137 23.56 26.48 -26.85
CA ALA A 137 24.66 25.61 -26.45
C ALA A 137 24.58 25.20 -24.98
N GLU A 138 24.14 26.10 -24.09
CA GLU A 138 23.88 25.76 -22.69
C GLU A 138 22.72 24.76 -22.54
N ASN A 139 21.60 24.96 -23.26
CA ASN A 139 20.47 24.03 -23.24
C ASN A 139 20.84 22.64 -23.76
N GLU A 140 21.55 22.53 -24.87
CA GLU A 140 22.02 21.25 -25.41
C GLU A 140 22.89 20.49 -24.39
N LEU A 141 23.75 21.21 -23.67
CA LEU A 141 24.57 20.62 -22.61
C LEU A 141 23.74 20.24 -21.38
N PHE A 142 22.80 21.11 -20.98
CA PHE A 142 21.89 20.87 -19.87
C PHE A 142 21.06 19.61 -20.09
N TYR A 143 20.33 19.50 -21.21
CA TYR A 143 19.46 18.35 -21.45
C TYR A 143 20.25 17.04 -21.55
N ARG A 144 21.47 17.05 -22.10
CA ARG A 144 22.36 15.88 -22.06
C ARG A 144 22.69 15.45 -20.62
N HIS A 145 22.94 16.40 -19.74
CA HIS A 145 23.23 16.12 -18.33
C HIS A 145 21.97 15.71 -17.55
N ALA A 146 20.91 16.51 -17.64
CA ALA A 146 19.67 16.32 -16.92
C ALA A 146 18.99 15.00 -17.31
N HIS A 147 18.89 14.66 -18.60
CA HIS A 147 18.35 13.38 -19.06
C HIS A 147 19.18 12.19 -18.56
N LYS A 148 20.51 12.32 -18.46
CA LYS A 148 21.37 11.26 -17.92
C LYS A 148 21.08 11.02 -16.44
N GLU A 149 20.89 12.06 -15.65
CA GLU A 149 20.56 11.94 -14.22
C GLU A 149 19.12 11.44 -14.01
N GLU A 150 18.17 11.92 -14.82
CA GLU A 150 16.77 11.46 -14.80
C GLU A 150 16.64 9.97 -15.15
N ARG A 151 17.38 9.50 -16.17
CA ARG A 151 17.43 8.06 -16.52
C ARG A 151 17.86 7.18 -15.35
N LYS A 152 18.76 7.65 -14.48
CA LYS A 152 19.16 6.90 -13.28
C LYS A 152 18.02 6.80 -12.28
N ARG A 153 17.31 7.91 -12.04
CA ARG A 153 16.16 7.95 -11.13
C ARG A 153 15.03 7.05 -11.62
N LEU A 154 14.66 7.14 -12.90
CA LEU A 154 13.67 6.24 -13.51
C LEU A 154 14.08 4.77 -13.46
N ARG A 155 15.36 4.45 -13.67
CA ARG A 155 15.83 3.06 -13.56
C ARG A 155 15.63 2.54 -12.14
N VAL A 156 16.08 3.30 -11.15
CA VAL A 156 15.93 2.92 -9.74
C VAL A 156 14.46 2.81 -9.37
N TRP A 157 13.61 3.73 -9.85
CA TRP A 157 12.16 3.61 -9.73
C TRP A 157 11.66 2.31 -10.32
N GLY A 158 12.02 1.98 -11.56
CA GLY A 158 11.64 0.72 -12.23
C GLY A 158 12.06 -0.54 -11.45
N LEU A 159 13.18 -0.48 -10.71
CA LEU A 159 13.62 -1.58 -9.85
C LEU A 159 12.75 -1.76 -8.60
N VAL A 160 12.27 -0.66 -8.00
CA VAL A 160 11.59 -0.69 -6.68
C VAL A 160 10.09 -0.42 -6.76
N CYS A 161 9.56 -0.05 -7.92
CA CYS A 161 8.16 0.31 -8.08
C CYS A 161 7.25 -0.92 -7.87
N GLY A 162 6.25 -0.75 -7.01
CA GLY A 162 5.34 -1.83 -6.63
C GLY A 162 5.92 -2.85 -5.65
N GLU A 163 7.17 -2.69 -5.21
CA GLU A 163 7.77 -3.52 -4.15
C GLU A 163 7.35 -2.99 -2.77
N GLN A 164 7.14 -3.92 -1.84
CA GLN A 164 6.84 -3.62 -0.43
C GLN A 164 7.85 -4.32 0.48
N THR A 165 8.28 -3.61 1.52
CA THR A 165 9.21 -4.10 2.53
C THR A 165 8.56 -4.04 3.89
N LEU A 166 8.61 -5.16 4.63
CA LEU A 166 8.26 -5.22 6.04
C LEU A 166 9.37 -4.57 6.88
N ILE A 167 9.04 -3.55 7.67
CA ILE A 167 9.98 -2.91 8.58
C ILE A 167 9.68 -3.31 10.01
N ILE A 168 10.70 -3.77 10.73
CA ILE A 168 10.64 -4.03 12.16
C ILE A 168 11.53 -3.03 12.90
N ASN A 169 11.00 -2.46 13.97
CA ASN A 169 11.67 -1.50 14.84
C ASN A 169 11.75 -2.06 16.26
N SER A 170 12.95 -2.09 16.81
CA SER A 170 13.10 -2.24 18.24
C SER A 170 12.56 -1.02 18.98
N PRO A 171 12.03 -1.20 20.20
CA PRO A 171 11.76 -0.07 21.09
C PRO A 171 13.06 0.62 21.53
N ASN A 172 12.92 1.78 22.19
CA ASN A 172 14.06 2.62 22.58
C ASN A 172 14.28 2.69 24.09
N THR A 173 13.33 2.22 24.90
CA THR A 173 13.46 2.25 26.37
C THR A 173 13.93 0.91 26.90
N THR A 174 14.78 0.89 27.94
CA THR A 174 15.31 -0.35 28.52
C THR A 174 14.22 -1.33 28.95
N LYS A 175 13.10 -0.81 29.49
CA LYS A 175 11.96 -1.63 29.92
C LYS A 175 11.28 -2.31 28.73
N GLU A 176 10.98 -1.57 27.67
CA GLU A 176 10.34 -2.12 26.48
C GLU A 176 11.28 -3.06 25.72
N ILE A 177 12.58 -2.75 25.65
CA ILE A 177 13.58 -3.63 25.06
C ILE A 177 13.59 -4.99 25.77
N ALA A 178 13.50 -5.00 27.11
CA ALA A 178 13.45 -6.25 27.86
C ALA A 178 12.22 -7.09 27.51
N SER A 179 11.03 -6.48 27.45
CA SER A 179 9.79 -7.15 27.01
C SER A 179 9.83 -7.58 25.54
N PHE A 180 10.51 -6.81 24.69
CA PHE A 180 10.68 -7.12 23.27
C PHE A 180 11.56 -8.35 23.05
N LEU A 181 12.64 -8.48 23.82
CA LEU A 181 13.61 -9.58 23.71
C LEU A 181 13.26 -10.81 24.57
N GLY A 182 12.47 -10.65 25.64
CA GLY A 182 12.23 -11.69 26.63
C GLY A 182 13.36 -11.85 27.66
N TYR A 183 14.32 -10.93 27.67
CA TYR A 183 15.39 -10.88 28.67
C TYR A 183 15.91 -9.45 28.85
N LYS A 184 16.61 -9.20 29.96
CA LYS A 184 17.34 -7.95 30.21
C LYS A 184 18.83 -8.22 30.34
N TRP A 185 19.65 -7.20 30.09
CA TRP A 185 21.08 -7.25 30.34
C TRP A 185 21.40 -6.70 31.74
N SER A 186 22.19 -7.45 32.53
CA SER A 186 22.66 -7.05 33.86
C SER A 186 24.14 -6.72 33.85
N ASN A 187 24.50 -5.58 34.45
CA ASN A 187 25.89 -5.20 34.73
C ASN A 187 26.24 -5.35 36.22
N ARG A 188 25.40 -6.04 37.00
CA ARG A 188 25.63 -6.21 38.43
C ARG A 188 26.77 -7.20 38.65
N LYS A 189 27.78 -6.78 39.41
CA LYS A 189 28.94 -7.62 39.73
C LYS A 189 28.52 -8.96 40.35
N GLY A 190 28.93 -10.08 39.73
CA GLY A 190 28.58 -11.44 40.11
C GLY A 190 27.27 -11.97 39.52
N ASN A 191 26.53 -11.16 38.77
CA ASN A 191 25.30 -11.50 38.04
C ASN A 191 25.28 -10.78 36.68
N GLU A 192 26.43 -10.68 36.00
CA GLU A 192 26.56 -10.04 34.70
C GLU A 192 25.92 -10.87 33.57
N GLY A 193 25.47 -10.20 32.51
CA GLY A 193 25.00 -10.84 31.29
C GLY A 193 23.47 -10.93 31.17
N ILE A 194 23.01 -11.87 30.35
CA ILE A 194 21.60 -12.08 30.02
C ILE A 194 20.86 -12.60 31.26
N GLN A 195 19.81 -11.89 31.64
CA GLN A 195 18.90 -12.26 32.72
C GLN A 195 17.50 -12.44 32.11
N PRO A 196 16.97 -13.67 32.06
CA PRO A 196 15.59 -13.89 31.63
C PRO A 196 14.61 -13.05 32.46
N ILE A 197 13.50 -12.67 31.85
CA ILE A 197 12.36 -12.10 32.57
C ILE A 197 11.21 -13.11 32.54
N ASP A 198 10.21 -12.92 33.41
CA ASP A 198 9.00 -13.75 33.36
C ASP A 198 8.21 -13.44 32.07
N GLY A 199 8.06 -14.44 31.20
CA GLY A 199 7.36 -14.35 29.92
C GLY A 199 8.29 -14.42 28.69
N GLU A 200 7.71 -14.73 27.54
CA GLU A 200 8.43 -14.77 26.26
C GLU A 200 8.49 -13.38 25.60
N GLY A 201 9.59 -13.10 24.90
CA GLY A 201 9.73 -11.91 24.08
C GLY A 201 8.89 -11.99 22.80
N VAL A 202 8.64 -10.85 22.16
CA VAL A 202 7.87 -10.80 20.91
C VAL A 202 8.74 -10.86 19.64
N LEU A 203 10.06 -10.67 19.78
CA LEU A 203 10.96 -10.65 18.63
C LEU A 203 11.06 -12.01 17.92
N TYR A 204 11.16 -13.08 18.69
CA TYR A 204 11.50 -14.41 18.19
C TYR A 204 10.70 -15.50 18.89
N SER A 205 10.27 -16.50 18.12
CA SER A 205 9.67 -17.74 18.62
C SER A 205 10.25 -18.94 17.89
N ASP A 206 10.63 -19.97 18.66
CA ASP A 206 11.06 -21.28 18.17
C ASP A 206 9.92 -22.11 17.58
N ASN A 207 8.67 -21.68 17.77
CA ASN A 207 7.54 -22.36 17.18
C ASN A 207 7.55 -22.14 15.66
N GLU A 208 7.85 -23.21 14.92
CA GLU A 208 7.83 -23.22 13.45
C GLU A 208 6.42 -23.21 12.86
N SER A 209 5.36 -23.33 13.68
CA SER A 209 4.01 -23.06 13.20
C SER A 209 3.91 -21.61 12.71
N ASP A 210 3.02 -21.35 11.74
CA ASP A 210 2.69 -20.02 11.22
C ASP A 210 1.98 -19.13 12.27
N ASP A 211 2.44 -19.16 13.52
CA ASP A 211 1.93 -18.30 14.57
C ASP A 211 2.48 -16.89 14.38
N THR A 212 1.62 -16.02 13.87
CA THR A 212 1.86 -14.59 13.66
C THR A 212 1.86 -13.77 14.95
N ASN A 213 1.88 -14.42 16.12
CA ASN A 213 2.03 -13.79 17.44
C ASN A 213 3.47 -13.34 17.76
N SER A 214 4.45 -13.60 16.89
CA SER A 214 5.84 -13.13 17.01
C SER A 214 6.30 -12.37 15.75
N LEU A 215 7.28 -11.47 15.89
CA LEU A 215 7.84 -10.73 14.77
C LEU A 215 8.60 -11.64 13.79
N SER A 216 9.26 -12.69 14.28
CA SER A 216 9.82 -13.75 13.41
C SER A 216 8.73 -14.47 12.63
N GLY A 217 7.58 -14.75 13.25
CA GLY A 217 6.42 -15.35 12.57
C GLY A 217 5.87 -14.46 11.47
N ILE A 218 5.73 -13.15 11.73
CA ILE A 218 5.31 -12.17 10.73
C ILE A 218 6.31 -12.07 9.57
N ILE A 219 7.63 -12.09 9.85
CA ILE A 219 8.65 -12.13 8.78
C ILE A 219 8.47 -13.38 7.92
N ARG A 220 8.29 -14.56 8.53
CA ARG A 220 8.07 -15.82 7.80
C ARG A 220 6.82 -15.77 6.94
N ALA A 221 5.69 -15.30 7.47
CA ALA A 221 4.44 -15.16 6.73
C ALA A 221 4.62 -14.21 5.53
N TRP A 222 5.26 -13.06 5.74
CA TRP A 222 5.57 -12.12 4.65
C TRP A 222 6.53 -12.70 3.61
N PHE A 223 7.51 -13.50 4.06
CA PHE A 223 8.41 -14.24 3.17
C PHE A 223 7.68 -15.34 2.37
N SER A 224 6.48 -15.73 2.77
CA SER A 224 5.60 -16.65 2.03
C SER A 224 4.53 -15.91 1.21
N GLY A 225 4.56 -14.58 1.18
CA GLY A 225 3.58 -13.74 0.47
C GLY A 225 2.30 -13.43 1.27
N GLU A 226 2.26 -13.77 2.56
CA GLU A 226 1.12 -13.49 3.43
C GLU A 226 1.33 -12.17 4.20
N GLN A 227 0.44 -11.21 3.96
CA GLN A 227 0.41 -9.97 4.73
C GLN A 227 -0.40 -10.18 6.01
N VAL A 228 0.21 -9.91 7.16
CA VAL A 228 -0.42 -10.05 8.48
C VAL A 228 -0.94 -8.68 8.93
N GLU A 229 -2.16 -8.61 9.46
CA GLU A 229 -2.63 -7.37 10.07
C GLU A 229 -1.82 -7.05 11.34
N PRO A 230 -1.40 -5.78 11.55
CA PRO A 230 -0.54 -5.35 12.67
C PRO A 230 -0.92 -5.85 14.06
N GLY A 231 -2.22 -6.01 14.35
CA GLY A 231 -2.71 -6.59 15.59
C GLY A 231 -2.16 -5.88 16.84
N ASP A 232 -1.68 -6.67 17.79
CA ASP A 232 -1.07 -6.20 19.04
C ASP A 232 0.45 -5.94 18.92
N LEU A 233 1.05 -6.32 17.79
CA LEU A 233 2.46 -6.08 17.47
C LEU A 233 2.68 -4.81 16.62
N ALA A 234 1.62 -4.06 16.34
CA ALA A 234 1.59 -2.90 15.44
C ALA A 234 2.57 -1.76 15.79
N GLN A 235 3.04 -1.71 17.04
CA GLN A 235 4.06 -0.76 17.47
C GLN A 235 5.48 -1.10 16.98
N TYR A 236 5.72 -2.37 16.65
CA TYR A 236 7.04 -2.87 16.29
C TYR A 236 7.23 -3.03 14.80
N TYR A 237 6.17 -3.00 14.00
CA TYR A 237 6.31 -3.19 12.56
C TYR A 237 5.28 -2.45 11.71
N TYR A 238 5.66 -2.22 10.46
CA TYR A 238 4.76 -1.70 9.43
C TYR A 238 5.24 -2.14 8.04
N TYR A 239 4.33 -2.12 7.07
CA TYR A 239 4.66 -2.35 5.66
C TYR A 239 4.89 -0.99 4.97
N ALA A 240 5.96 -0.89 4.20
CA ALA A 240 6.31 0.31 3.45
C ALA A 240 6.57 -0.01 1.99
N LYS A 241 6.29 0.94 1.08
CA LYS A 241 6.76 0.78 -0.30
C LYS A 241 8.27 0.93 -0.31
N THR A 242 8.99 0.04 -0.98
CA THR A 242 10.46 0.11 -1.04
C THR A 242 10.92 1.42 -1.70
N ALA A 243 10.13 1.94 -2.64
CA ALA A 243 10.34 3.26 -3.25
C ALA A 243 10.37 4.42 -2.23
N ASP A 244 9.69 4.30 -1.09
CA ASP A 244 9.67 5.34 -0.06
C ASP A 244 11.01 5.51 0.66
N PHE A 245 11.94 4.55 0.50
CA PHE A 245 13.28 4.61 1.08
C PHE A 245 14.25 5.43 0.23
N ILE A 246 13.83 5.86 -0.96
CA ILE A 246 14.68 6.53 -1.93
C ILE A 246 14.19 7.97 -2.08
N ASP A 247 15.10 8.92 -1.90
CA ASP A 247 14.84 10.33 -2.18
C ASP A 247 15.11 10.62 -3.66
N PHE A 248 14.04 10.61 -4.46
CA PHE A 248 14.11 10.92 -5.89
C PHE A 248 14.35 12.43 -6.16
N ASP A 249 14.16 13.31 -5.18
CA ASP A 249 14.47 14.74 -5.28
C ASP A 249 15.89 15.08 -4.78
N ALA A 250 16.69 14.08 -4.41
CA ALA A 250 18.02 14.33 -3.84
C ALA A 250 18.94 15.05 -4.84
N ASP A 251 19.61 16.12 -4.38
CA ASP A 251 20.62 16.86 -5.14
C ASP A 251 21.74 15.94 -5.63
N LYS A 252 22.18 15.02 -4.79
CA LYS A 252 23.12 13.96 -5.14
C LYS A 252 22.43 12.61 -5.06
N PHE A 253 21.91 12.15 -6.20
CA PHE A 253 21.27 10.85 -6.29
C PHE A 253 22.32 9.72 -6.30
N ASP A 254 22.40 8.97 -5.19
CA ASP A 254 23.40 7.91 -4.98
C ASP A 254 22.81 6.60 -4.44
N GLU A 255 21.51 6.40 -4.69
CA GLU A 255 20.75 5.19 -4.32
C GLU A 255 20.75 4.90 -2.82
N THR A 256 21.00 5.93 -1.99
CA THR A 256 20.96 5.77 -0.54
C THR A 256 19.56 5.37 -0.06
N LEU A 257 19.49 4.26 0.66
CA LEU A 257 18.26 3.78 1.30
C LEU A 257 18.10 4.43 2.68
N THR A 258 17.14 5.34 2.79
CA THR A 258 16.75 6.00 4.03
C THR A 258 15.44 5.39 4.52
N ILE A 259 15.55 4.45 5.44
CA ILE A 259 14.38 3.78 6.01
C ILE A 259 13.75 4.73 7.03
N PRO A 260 12.52 5.20 6.82
CA PRO A 260 11.91 6.18 7.71
C PRO A 260 11.68 5.53 9.09
N ARG A 261 11.82 6.28 10.19
CA ARG A 261 11.68 5.70 11.55
C ARG A 261 10.23 5.33 11.82
N SER A 262 9.33 6.22 11.45
CA SER A 262 7.87 6.05 11.34
C SER A 262 7.46 6.04 9.87
N PHE A 263 6.27 5.53 9.56
CA PHE A 263 5.69 5.64 8.23
C PHE A 263 5.16 7.04 7.90
N TYR A 264 4.98 7.91 8.91
CA TYR A 264 4.70 9.32 8.68
C TYR A 264 5.89 10.07 8.09
N LYS A 265 5.69 10.73 6.95
CA LYS A 265 6.62 11.69 6.36
C LYS A 265 6.15 13.11 6.73
N PRO A 266 6.98 13.93 7.39
CA PRO A 266 6.62 15.31 7.67
C PRO A 266 6.22 16.06 6.40
N ARG A 267 5.10 16.77 6.45
CA ARG A 267 4.58 17.52 5.31
C ARG A 267 5.49 18.72 5.00
N SER A 268 5.70 18.95 3.71
CA SER A 268 6.26 20.20 3.19
C SER A 268 5.16 20.97 2.47
N PHE A 269 5.13 22.29 2.65
CA PHE A 269 4.10 23.16 2.08
C PHE A 269 4.75 24.15 1.13
N ALA A 270 4.03 24.52 0.07
CA ALA A 270 4.49 25.53 -0.88
C ALA A 270 4.69 26.88 -0.17
N GLN A 271 5.65 27.67 -0.65
CA GLN A 271 5.93 28.99 -0.09
C GLN A 271 4.67 29.88 -0.14
N GLY A 272 4.34 30.52 0.98
CA GLY A 272 3.13 31.35 1.12
C GLY A 272 1.87 30.61 1.59
N THR A 273 1.92 29.28 1.76
CA THR A 273 0.80 28.52 2.33
C THR A 273 0.56 28.90 3.80
N VAL A 274 -0.67 29.26 4.17
CA VAL A 274 -1.06 29.45 5.57
C VAL A 274 -1.26 28.07 6.20
N VAL A 275 -0.33 27.69 7.08
CA VAL A 275 -0.36 26.42 7.81
C VAL A 275 -0.79 26.68 9.25
N LYS A 276 -1.78 25.93 9.72
CA LYS A 276 -2.23 25.91 11.11
C LYS A 276 -2.03 24.51 11.70
N THR A 277 -2.14 24.38 13.01
CA THR A 277 -2.26 23.07 13.66
C THR A 277 -3.73 22.66 13.73
N LEU A 278 -3.99 21.36 13.88
CA LEU A 278 -5.33 20.85 14.11
C LEU A 278 -5.99 21.53 15.33
N ARG A 279 -5.23 21.79 16.41
CA ARG A 279 -5.66 22.53 17.61
C ARG A 279 -6.25 23.90 17.30
N ASP A 280 -5.72 24.60 16.31
CA ASP A 280 -6.15 25.96 15.97
C ASP A 280 -7.52 26.00 15.28
N ILE A 281 -8.00 24.85 14.78
CA ILE A 281 -9.15 24.79 13.88
C ILE A 281 -10.25 23.80 14.32
N THR A 282 -9.93 22.83 15.17
CA THR A 282 -10.88 21.85 15.71
C THR A 282 -10.79 21.73 17.22
N SER A 283 -11.86 21.23 17.82
CA SER A 283 -11.89 20.79 19.22
C SER A 283 -12.36 19.34 19.33
N TYR A 284 -12.01 18.68 20.42
CA TYR A 284 -12.66 17.43 20.81
C TYR A 284 -14.01 17.72 21.46
N VAL A 285 -15.06 17.03 21.04
CA VAL A 285 -16.34 17.06 21.77
C VAL A 285 -16.21 16.20 23.04
N THR A 286 -16.48 16.81 24.19
CA THR A 286 -16.41 16.15 25.50
C THR A 286 -17.77 15.99 26.18
N ASN A 287 -18.81 16.62 25.62
CA ASN A 287 -20.18 16.52 26.14
C ASN A 287 -20.71 15.09 26.01
N SER A 288 -21.48 14.65 27.00
CA SER A 288 -22.02 13.29 27.05
C SER A 288 -23.55 13.27 26.85
N VAL A 289 -24.04 12.18 26.26
CA VAL A 289 -25.46 11.83 26.15
C VAL A 289 -25.78 10.75 27.19
N ALA A 290 -26.90 10.91 27.90
CA ALA A 290 -27.36 9.93 28.87
C ALA A 290 -27.69 8.59 28.20
N GLN A 291 -27.42 7.48 28.89
CA GLN A 291 -27.66 6.12 28.40
C GLN A 291 -29.08 5.94 27.82
N SER A 292 -30.09 6.49 28.49
CA SER A 292 -31.51 6.37 28.10
C SER A 292 -31.84 6.96 26.73
N SER A 293 -30.97 7.80 26.16
CA SER A 293 -31.16 8.42 24.85
C SER A 293 -30.33 7.77 23.75
N ILE A 294 -29.57 6.71 24.07
CA ILE A 294 -28.73 5.99 23.12
C ILE A 294 -29.54 4.87 22.47
N THR A 295 -29.54 4.83 21.15
CA THR A 295 -30.20 3.77 20.35
C THR A 295 -29.17 3.07 19.47
N THR A 296 -29.46 1.85 19.04
CA THR A 296 -28.55 1.07 18.15
C THR A 296 -28.31 1.77 16.82
N ASP A 297 -29.28 2.55 16.32
CA ASP A 297 -29.19 3.25 15.04
C ASP A 297 -28.32 4.51 15.09
N THR A 298 -28.09 5.04 16.29
CA THR A 298 -27.35 6.30 16.53
C THR A 298 -26.11 6.08 17.39
N TYR A 299 -25.79 4.84 17.76
CA TYR A 299 -24.62 4.53 18.57
C TYR A 299 -23.43 4.11 17.70
N VAL A 300 -22.27 4.74 17.92
CA VAL A 300 -21.04 4.48 17.17
C VAL A 300 -19.94 4.00 18.11
N THR A 301 -19.30 2.89 17.76
CA THR A 301 -18.16 2.31 18.45
C THR A 301 -17.07 1.95 17.46
N THR A 302 -15.91 1.54 17.94
CA THR A 302 -14.83 1.05 17.08
C THR A 302 -15.20 -0.24 16.34
N GLU A 303 -16.27 -0.96 16.75
CA GLU A 303 -16.71 -2.21 16.14
C GLU A 303 -17.54 -1.98 14.87
N ASN A 304 -18.50 -1.04 14.92
CA ASN A 304 -19.35 -0.74 13.77
C ASN A 304 -18.77 0.34 12.84
N MET A 305 -17.64 0.96 13.19
CA MET A 305 -16.83 1.73 12.24
C MET A 305 -16.05 0.80 11.30
N VAL A 306 -16.22 1.02 10.00
CA VAL A 306 -15.63 0.21 8.93
C VAL A 306 -14.20 0.67 8.66
N LYS A 307 -13.28 -0.29 8.51
CA LYS A 307 -11.88 -0.02 8.19
C LYS A 307 -11.72 0.65 6.82
N ASP A 308 -10.52 1.15 6.56
CA ASP A 308 -10.15 1.78 5.28
C ASP A 308 -11.07 2.94 4.88
N ARG A 309 -11.55 3.68 5.88
CA ARG A 309 -12.43 4.83 5.76
C ARG A 309 -13.80 4.49 5.14
N GLY A 310 -14.30 3.29 5.42
CA GLY A 310 -15.59 2.80 4.95
C GLY A 310 -16.82 3.36 5.66
N GLY A 311 -16.67 4.34 6.57
CA GLY A 311 -17.77 4.91 7.34
C GLY A 311 -18.23 4.01 8.49
N ILE A 312 -19.54 3.79 8.61
CA ILE A 312 -20.15 3.00 9.68
C ILE A 312 -21.18 1.99 9.16
N THR A 313 -21.45 0.99 9.97
CA THR A 313 -22.61 0.08 9.87
C THR A 313 -23.51 0.25 11.09
N THR A 314 -24.75 -0.24 11.04
CA THR A 314 -25.64 -0.24 12.20
C THR A 314 -25.03 -1.05 13.34
N TYR A 315 -25.06 -0.50 14.56
CA TYR A 315 -24.55 -1.23 15.71
C TYR A 315 -25.50 -2.37 16.09
N SER A 316 -24.98 -3.59 16.18
CA SER A 316 -25.75 -4.79 16.50
C SER A 316 -25.45 -5.39 17.86
N GLY A 317 -24.66 -4.71 18.70
CA GLY A 317 -24.27 -5.17 20.02
C GLY A 317 -25.15 -4.64 21.15
N GLU A 318 -24.73 -4.89 22.39
CA GLU A 318 -25.41 -4.38 23.58
C GLU A 318 -25.16 -2.89 23.75
N LEU A 319 -26.24 -2.13 23.98
CA LEU A 319 -26.11 -0.70 24.28
C LEU A 319 -25.25 -0.47 25.53
N PRO A 320 -24.47 0.62 25.57
CA PRO A 320 -23.52 0.84 26.65
C PRO A 320 -24.25 0.97 27.99
N ALA A 321 -23.64 0.42 29.05
CA ALA A 321 -24.13 0.60 30.42
C ALA A 321 -23.86 2.01 30.99
N SER A 322 -23.22 2.89 30.21
CA SER A 322 -22.84 4.24 30.62
C SER A 322 -23.22 5.28 29.58
N ALA A 323 -23.14 6.56 29.96
CA ALA A 323 -23.22 7.67 29.01
C ALA A 323 -22.18 7.54 27.88
N GLY A 324 -22.54 8.01 26.70
CA GLY A 324 -21.67 8.08 25.51
C GLY A 324 -21.29 9.52 25.18
N THR A 325 -20.23 9.72 24.40
CA THR A 325 -19.83 11.05 23.92
C THR A 325 -20.78 11.51 22.82
N ALA A 326 -21.31 12.72 22.93
CA ALA A 326 -22.25 13.28 21.96
C ALA A 326 -21.56 13.63 20.64
N TYR A 327 -22.19 13.28 19.52
CA TYR A 327 -21.84 13.82 18.21
C TYR A 327 -23.06 14.43 17.52
N LYS A 328 -22.81 15.36 16.61
CA LYS A 328 -23.81 16.04 15.79
C LYS A 328 -23.52 15.82 14.31
N LYS A 329 -24.55 16.00 13.48
CA LYS A 329 -24.37 16.08 12.03
C LYS A 329 -23.27 17.10 11.68
N GLY A 330 -22.33 16.69 10.83
CA GLY A 330 -21.16 17.46 10.43
C GLY A 330 -19.90 17.18 11.26
N ASP A 331 -20.01 16.50 12.41
CA ASP A 331 -18.81 16.10 13.16
C ASP A 331 -18.04 15.00 12.43
N THR A 332 -16.71 15.00 12.60
CA THR A 332 -15.86 13.90 12.12
C THR A 332 -15.51 12.98 13.27
N LEU A 333 -15.91 11.71 13.18
CA LEU A 333 -15.63 10.68 14.17
C LEU A 333 -14.44 9.82 13.72
N VAL A 334 -13.48 9.59 14.60
CA VAL A 334 -12.28 8.78 14.34
C VAL A 334 -12.11 7.74 15.44
N SER A 335 -11.86 6.48 15.09
CA SER A 335 -11.49 5.45 16.06
C SER A 335 -10.13 5.77 16.68
N ASN A 336 -10.06 5.89 18.01
CA ASN A 336 -8.79 6.07 18.72
C ASN A 336 -8.03 4.75 18.93
N ILE A 337 -8.63 3.59 18.61
CA ILE A 337 -7.99 2.28 18.73
C ILE A 337 -7.55 1.83 17.35
N ARG A 338 -6.30 1.35 17.27
CA ARG A 338 -5.68 0.82 16.04
C ARG A 338 -5.82 1.81 14.88
N PRO A 339 -5.22 3.01 14.97
CA PRO A 339 -5.38 4.04 13.93
C PRO A 339 -4.97 3.58 12.52
N TYR A 340 -4.10 2.57 12.41
CA TYR A 340 -3.76 1.91 11.14
C TYR A 340 -4.97 1.30 10.40
N LEU A 341 -6.09 1.04 11.08
CA LEU A 341 -7.36 0.60 10.46
C LEU A 341 -8.12 1.73 9.77
N GLN A 342 -7.73 2.99 10.00
CA GLN A 342 -8.23 4.18 9.29
C GLN A 342 -9.75 4.32 9.37
N LYS A 343 -10.31 4.02 10.55
CA LYS A 343 -11.74 4.07 10.81
C LYS A 343 -12.17 5.51 11.09
N ILE A 344 -12.93 6.09 10.15
CA ILE A 344 -13.41 7.48 10.19
C ILE A 344 -14.80 7.58 9.57
N TRP A 345 -15.59 8.53 10.05
CA TRP A 345 -16.92 8.81 9.53
C TRP A 345 -17.27 10.30 9.68
N LEU A 346 -17.90 10.86 8.65
CA LEU A 346 -18.56 12.17 8.72
C LEU A 346 -20.00 11.94 9.17
N ALA A 347 -20.36 12.45 10.34
CA ALA A 347 -21.69 12.27 10.89
C ALA A 347 -22.75 12.92 10.00
N ASP A 348 -23.74 12.14 9.57
CA ASP A 348 -24.90 12.62 8.81
C ASP A 348 -26.12 12.90 9.70
N ARG A 349 -26.01 12.59 11.00
CA ARG A 349 -27.05 12.70 12.03
C ARG A 349 -26.44 12.96 13.40
N ASP A 350 -27.29 13.20 14.38
CA ASP A 350 -26.91 13.34 15.79
C ASP A 350 -26.96 11.99 16.51
N GLY A 351 -26.11 11.82 17.53
CA GLY A 351 -26.08 10.56 18.29
C GLY A 351 -25.03 10.53 19.39
N ALA A 352 -24.62 9.31 19.75
CA ALA A 352 -23.62 9.07 20.79
C ALA A 352 -22.57 8.04 20.34
N CYS A 353 -21.33 8.20 20.80
CA CYS A 353 -20.28 7.23 20.53
C CYS A 353 -19.57 6.76 21.81
N SER A 354 -18.85 5.65 21.71
CA SER A 354 -18.01 5.16 22.81
C SER A 354 -16.83 6.09 23.08
N LYS A 355 -16.21 5.96 24.26
CA LYS A 355 -15.05 6.78 24.66
C LYS A 355 -13.79 6.54 23.82
N ASP A 356 -13.75 5.41 23.10
CA ASP A 356 -12.66 5.05 22.19
C ASP A 356 -12.87 5.65 20.78
N VAL A 357 -13.92 6.44 20.56
CA VAL A 357 -14.14 7.22 19.35
C VAL A 357 -13.94 8.70 19.67
N LEU A 358 -13.04 9.36 18.94
CA LEU A 358 -12.80 10.80 19.03
C LEU A 358 -13.77 11.53 18.11
N VAL A 359 -14.39 12.58 18.64
CA VAL A 359 -15.30 13.44 17.87
C VAL A 359 -14.61 14.79 17.65
N PHE A 360 -14.29 15.10 16.39
CA PHE A 360 -13.68 16.34 15.97
C PHE A 360 -14.75 17.28 15.41
N ARG A 361 -14.78 18.52 15.93
CA ARG A 361 -15.68 19.57 15.48
C ARG A 361 -14.93 20.86 15.19
N SER A 362 -15.19 21.42 14.00
CA SER A 362 -14.70 22.75 13.60
C SER A 362 -15.03 23.80 14.65
N ILE A 363 -14.03 24.59 15.05
CA ILE A 363 -14.23 25.68 16.03
C ILE A 363 -15.02 26.82 15.40
N ASN A 364 -14.76 27.14 14.13
CA ASN A 364 -15.40 28.23 13.40
C ASN A 364 -15.71 27.85 11.95
N THR A 365 -17.00 27.66 11.67
CA THR A 365 -17.53 27.31 10.34
C THR A 365 -17.41 28.43 9.30
N ASP A 366 -17.21 29.68 9.73
CA ASP A 366 -16.94 30.81 8.83
C ASP A 366 -15.50 30.78 8.28
N SER A 367 -14.68 29.83 8.73
CA SER A 367 -13.29 29.66 8.29
C SER A 367 -12.95 28.23 7.88
N LEU A 368 -13.66 27.23 8.42
CA LEU A 368 -13.43 25.82 8.14
C LEU A 368 -14.76 25.06 8.05
N LEU A 369 -15.09 24.61 6.84
CA LEU A 369 -16.28 23.78 6.62
C LEU A 369 -16.10 22.39 7.29
N PRO A 370 -17.12 21.85 7.98
CA PRO A 370 -17.01 20.54 8.63
C PRO A 370 -16.66 19.40 7.67
N GLU A 371 -17.18 19.44 6.45
CA GLU A 371 -16.87 18.49 5.38
C GLU A 371 -15.40 18.60 4.94
N PHE A 372 -14.84 19.82 4.94
CA PHE A 372 -13.42 20.00 4.64
C PHE A 372 -12.52 19.49 5.77
N LEU A 373 -12.90 19.70 7.04
CA LEU A 373 -12.24 19.07 8.18
C LEU A 373 -12.23 17.54 8.03
N HIS A 374 -13.35 16.95 7.62
CA HIS A 374 -13.42 15.52 7.35
C HIS A 374 -12.41 15.11 6.27
N LEU A 375 -12.36 15.80 5.13
CA LEU A 375 -11.41 15.51 4.05
C LEU A 375 -9.95 15.61 4.50
N LEU A 376 -9.62 16.55 5.39
CA LEU A 376 -8.28 16.69 5.96
C LEU A 376 -7.90 15.49 6.85
N LEU A 377 -8.83 15.01 7.67
CA LEU A 377 -8.62 13.86 8.56
C LEU A 377 -8.77 12.51 7.84
N TRP A 378 -9.46 12.50 6.69
CA TRP A 378 -9.62 11.32 5.83
C TRP A 378 -8.30 10.93 5.14
N GLN A 379 -7.34 11.85 5.05
CA GLN A 379 -6.04 11.59 4.43
C GLN A 379 -5.28 10.47 5.17
N LYS A 380 -4.63 9.58 4.41
CA LYS A 380 -3.75 8.55 4.98
C LYS A 380 -2.67 9.15 5.88
N ASP A 381 -2.11 10.29 5.49
CA ASP A 381 -1.10 11.04 6.24
C ASP A 381 -1.52 11.37 7.68
N PHE A 382 -2.81 11.62 7.94
CA PHE A 382 -3.31 11.89 9.29
C PHE A 382 -3.18 10.65 10.18
N PHE A 383 -3.61 9.47 9.70
CA PHE A 383 -3.46 8.21 10.44
C PHE A 383 -2.00 7.78 10.57
N ASP A 384 -1.17 8.10 9.57
CA ASP A 384 0.26 7.89 9.63
C ASP A 384 0.89 8.72 10.75
N TYR A 385 0.50 10.00 10.85
CA TYR A 385 0.89 10.88 11.95
C TYR A 385 0.43 10.33 13.30
N ASP A 386 -0.84 9.96 13.43
CA ASP A 386 -1.42 9.41 14.65
C ASP A 386 -0.59 8.23 15.19
N MET A 387 -0.34 7.25 14.32
CA MET A 387 0.48 6.10 14.66
C MET A 387 1.93 6.44 15.00
N SER A 388 2.50 7.51 14.45
CA SER A 388 3.86 7.95 14.77
C SER A 388 3.98 8.54 16.17
N THR A 389 2.86 8.99 16.76
CA THR A 389 2.81 9.60 18.10
C THR A 389 2.51 8.59 19.21
N PHE A 390 2.15 7.36 18.85
CA PHE A 390 1.81 6.32 19.82
C PHE A 390 2.98 5.94 20.72
N THR A 391 2.71 5.86 22.03
CA THR A 391 3.64 5.32 23.04
C THR A 391 2.91 4.28 23.91
N GLY A 392 3.53 3.11 24.13
CA GLY A 392 3.03 2.06 25.03
C GLY A 392 2.85 0.68 24.40
N THR A 393 2.68 -0.35 25.22
CA THR A 393 2.58 -1.75 24.76
C THR A 393 1.14 -2.20 24.50
N GLY A 394 0.90 -2.95 23.40
CA GLY A 394 -0.38 -3.58 23.10
C GLY A 394 -1.21 -2.84 22.02
N ARG A 395 -2.52 -2.69 22.24
CA ARG A 395 -3.45 -2.07 21.27
C ARG A 395 -3.11 -0.58 21.09
N PRO A 396 -2.57 -0.15 19.94
CA PRO A 396 -2.14 1.23 19.78
C PRO A 396 -3.31 2.20 19.87
N ARG A 397 -3.09 3.28 20.60
CA ARG A 397 -4.05 4.38 20.76
C ARG A 397 -3.41 5.71 20.44
N GLY A 398 -4.09 6.54 19.68
CA GLY A 398 -3.61 7.90 19.41
C GLY A 398 -3.44 8.71 20.69
N ASP A 399 -2.36 9.48 20.76
CA ASP A 399 -2.21 10.50 21.79
C ASP A 399 -3.04 11.72 21.38
N LYS A 400 -4.10 12.01 22.14
CA LYS A 400 -5.05 13.08 21.82
C LYS A 400 -4.37 14.45 21.74
N ASP A 401 -3.37 14.71 22.58
CA ASP A 401 -2.67 15.99 22.65
C ASP A 401 -1.65 16.15 21.52
N GLU A 402 -0.95 15.07 21.15
CA GLU A 402 -0.07 15.06 19.98
C GLU A 402 -0.85 15.17 18.68
N LEU A 403 -1.99 14.46 18.55
CA LEU A 403 -2.89 14.54 17.39
C LEU A 403 -3.27 15.98 17.04
N LEU A 404 -3.54 16.81 18.05
CA LEU A 404 -3.89 18.21 17.86
C LEU A 404 -2.74 19.08 17.31
N LYS A 405 -1.49 18.59 17.29
CA LYS A 405 -0.35 19.30 16.71
C LYS A 405 -0.17 19.02 15.21
N TYR A 406 -0.98 18.16 14.61
CA TYR A 406 -0.91 17.82 13.19
C TYR A 406 -1.00 19.09 12.30
N PRO A 407 -0.03 19.34 11.41
CA PRO A 407 -0.01 20.54 10.57
C PRO A 407 -0.94 20.42 9.35
N ILE A 408 -1.74 21.45 9.13
CA ILE A 408 -2.82 21.47 8.14
C ILE A 408 -2.79 22.78 7.33
N PRO A 409 -2.88 22.71 5.99
CA PRO A 409 -3.13 23.88 5.16
C PRO A 409 -4.61 24.26 5.23
N VAL A 410 -4.90 25.54 5.44
CA VAL A 410 -6.29 26.04 5.52
C VAL A 410 -6.53 27.03 4.39
N PRO A 411 -7.05 26.56 3.22
CA PRO A 411 -7.36 27.42 2.09
C PRO A 411 -8.64 28.23 2.34
N THR A 412 -8.96 29.14 1.42
CA THR A 412 -10.18 29.96 1.51
C THR A 412 -11.45 29.10 1.45
N LEU A 413 -12.57 29.60 1.97
CA LEU A 413 -13.86 28.87 1.94
C LEU A 413 -14.29 28.50 0.50
N SER A 414 -13.97 29.34 -0.48
CA SER A 414 -14.27 29.06 -1.90
C SER A 414 -13.49 27.85 -2.40
N GLU A 415 -12.20 27.77 -2.08
CA GLU A 415 -11.34 26.64 -2.44
C GLU A 415 -11.75 25.37 -1.69
N GLN A 416 -12.09 25.48 -0.39
CA GLN A 416 -12.62 24.37 0.39
C GLN A 416 -13.88 23.78 -0.27
N ARG A 417 -14.81 24.65 -0.71
CA ARG A 417 -16.06 24.21 -1.32
C ARG A 417 -15.85 23.56 -2.68
N ALA A 418 -14.96 24.11 -3.51
CA ALA A 418 -14.57 23.50 -4.78
C ALA A 418 -14.00 22.08 -4.57
N LEU A 419 -13.13 21.90 -3.58
CA LEU A 419 -12.56 20.59 -3.24
C LEU A 419 -13.63 19.59 -2.74
N ILE A 420 -14.56 20.05 -1.91
CA ILE A 420 -15.69 19.24 -1.44
C ILE A 420 -16.56 18.80 -2.62
N ASP A 421 -16.91 19.73 -3.51
CA ASP A 421 -17.76 19.46 -4.68
C ASP A 421 -17.10 18.43 -5.61
N ASP A 422 -15.80 18.55 -5.85
CA ASP A 422 -15.04 17.56 -6.64
C ASP A 422 -15.01 16.19 -5.98
N PHE A 423 -14.79 16.12 -4.66
CA PHE A 423 -14.78 14.86 -3.92
C PHE A 423 -16.16 14.18 -3.92
N ASN A 424 -17.22 14.97 -3.74
CA ASN A 424 -18.60 14.50 -3.79
C ASN A 424 -18.93 13.96 -5.19
N ARG A 425 -18.59 14.70 -6.25
CA ARG A 425 -18.79 14.27 -7.63
C ARG A 425 -18.12 12.92 -7.92
N LEU A 426 -16.87 12.73 -7.50
CA LEU A 426 -16.15 11.47 -7.68
C LEU A 426 -16.78 10.34 -6.85
N THR A 427 -17.22 10.63 -5.63
CA THR A 427 -17.89 9.66 -4.76
C THR A 427 -19.23 9.20 -5.35
N ASP A 428 -20.00 10.14 -5.90
CA ASP A 428 -21.26 9.84 -6.59
C ASP A 428 -21.03 9.00 -7.84
N GLU A 429 -19.98 9.28 -8.61
CA GLU A 429 -19.60 8.47 -9.77
C GLU A 429 -19.23 7.04 -9.38
N ILE A 430 -18.45 6.86 -8.30
CA ILE A 430 -18.10 5.54 -7.75
C ILE A 430 -19.38 4.78 -7.35
N ASN A 431 -20.29 5.45 -6.65
CA ASN A 431 -21.54 4.84 -6.18
C ASN A 431 -22.45 4.45 -7.35
N SER A 432 -22.58 5.32 -8.36
CA SER A 432 -23.33 5.03 -9.59
C SER A 432 -22.76 3.81 -10.33
N LYS A 433 -21.44 3.74 -10.48
CA LYS A 433 -20.77 2.58 -11.10
C LYS A 433 -20.99 1.29 -10.32
N ARG A 434 -20.93 1.34 -8.99
CA ARG A 434 -21.23 0.18 -8.12
C ARG A 434 -22.68 -0.31 -8.30
N GLN A 435 -23.64 0.61 -8.38
CA GLN A 435 -25.05 0.26 -8.62
C GLN A 435 -25.24 -0.38 -10.01
N GLN A 436 -24.60 0.16 -11.05
CA GLN A 436 -24.64 -0.41 -12.39
C GLN A 436 -24.06 -1.84 -12.43
N ILE A 437 -22.93 -2.06 -11.76
CA ILE A 437 -22.33 -3.40 -11.63
C ILE A 437 -23.31 -4.37 -10.97
N ALA A 438 -23.96 -3.95 -9.86
CA ALA A 438 -24.94 -4.78 -9.18
C ALA A 438 -26.15 -5.12 -10.07
N ALA A 439 -26.69 -4.13 -10.79
CA ALA A 439 -27.81 -4.33 -11.71
C ALA A 439 -27.46 -5.26 -12.90
N LEU A 440 -26.26 -5.13 -13.45
CA LEU A 440 -25.77 -6.03 -14.51
C LEU A 440 -25.60 -7.46 -13.99
N LYS A 441 -25.08 -7.65 -12.77
CA LYS A 441 -25.00 -8.99 -12.15
C LYS A 441 -26.38 -9.65 -12.04
N GLU A 442 -27.42 -8.91 -11.65
CA GLU A 442 -28.79 -9.45 -11.61
C GLU A 442 -29.40 -9.68 -13.00
N SER A 443 -29.05 -8.84 -13.98
CA SER A 443 -29.49 -9.03 -15.38
C SER A 443 -28.91 -10.30 -15.98
N VAL A 444 -27.64 -10.63 -15.71
CA VAL A 444 -27.00 -11.88 -16.13
C VAL A 444 -27.74 -13.09 -15.54
N LYS A 445 -28.04 -13.06 -14.23
CA LYS A 445 -28.82 -14.12 -13.58
C LYS A 445 -30.21 -14.29 -14.20
N SER A 446 -30.91 -13.18 -14.45
CA SER A 446 -32.25 -13.18 -15.04
C SER A 446 -32.24 -13.74 -16.47
N ARG A 447 -31.26 -13.33 -17.28
CA ARG A 447 -31.08 -13.85 -18.66
C ARG A 447 -30.77 -15.34 -18.67
N PHE A 448 -29.96 -15.82 -17.72
CA PHE A 448 -29.69 -17.25 -17.58
C PHE A 448 -30.97 -18.04 -17.27
N VAL A 449 -31.80 -17.56 -16.33
CA VAL A 449 -33.09 -18.19 -16.02
C VAL A 449 -34.01 -18.18 -17.24
N GLU A 450 -34.09 -17.07 -17.97
CA GLU A 450 -34.86 -16.98 -19.22
C GLU A 450 -34.38 -18.01 -20.25
N MET A 451 -33.06 -18.08 -20.48
CA MET A 451 -32.45 -18.96 -21.50
C MET A 451 -32.55 -20.46 -21.19
N PHE A 452 -32.61 -20.85 -19.91
CA PHE A 452 -32.47 -22.27 -19.54
C PHE A 452 -33.63 -22.84 -18.72
N ARG A 453 -34.57 -22.02 -18.20
CA ARG A 453 -35.68 -22.49 -17.35
C ARG A 453 -37.09 -22.20 -17.89
N THR A 454 -37.21 -21.53 -19.03
CA THR A 454 -38.51 -21.24 -19.64
C THR A 454 -39.03 -22.42 -20.47
N LYS A 455 -40.37 -22.54 -20.63
CA LYS A 455 -41.06 -23.62 -21.36
C LYS A 455 -40.66 -23.74 -22.84
N THR A 456 -39.94 -22.76 -23.38
CA THR A 456 -39.39 -22.72 -24.74
C THR A 456 -38.42 -23.87 -25.04
N HIS A 457 -37.92 -24.57 -24.02
CA HIS A 457 -36.96 -25.68 -24.16
C HIS A 457 -37.55 -27.05 -23.86
N ALA A 458 -38.87 -27.18 -23.73
CA ALA A 458 -39.51 -28.49 -23.51
C ALA A 458 -39.25 -29.49 -24.66
N SER A 459 -38.80 -29.02 -25.83
CA SER A 459 -38.41 -29.82 -26.99
C SER A 459 -36.90 -30.08 -27.10
N TRP A 460 -36.07 -29.56 -26.20
CA TRP A 460 -34.63 -29.83 -26.22
C TRP A 460 -34.37 -31.21 -25.62
N PRO A 461 -33.55 -32.06 -26.28
CA PRO A 461 -33.20 -33.36 -25.72
C PRO A 461 -32.43 -33.17 -24.41
N VAL A 462 -32.87 -33.89 -23.37
CA VAL A 462 -32.14 -33.95 -22.11
C VAL A 462 -31.05 -35.00 -22.27
N GLU A 463 -29.81 -34.55 -22.23
CA GLU A 463 -28.62 -35.37 -22.40
C GLU A 463 -27.74 -35.32 -21.14
N THR A 464 -26.81 -36.25 -21.03
CA THR A 464 -25.82 -36.24 -19.94
C THR A 464 -24.55 -35.53 -20.37
N ILE A 465 -23.88 -34.84 -19.44
CA ILE A 465 -22.59 -34.16 -19.71
C ILE A 465 -21.57 -35.16 -20.30
N GLY A 466 -21.61 -36.42 -19.83
CA GLY A 466 -20.73 -37.48 -20.35
C GLY A 466 -20.86 -37.74 -21.85
N ASN A 467 -21.98 -37.42 -22.49
CA ASN A 467 -22.16 -37.55 -23.94
C ASN A 467 -21.41 -36.46 -24.74
N TYR A 468 -21.01 -35.37 -24.09
CA TYR A 468 -20.33 -34.22 -24.70
C TYR A 468 -18.92 -33.97 -24.13
N SER A 469 -18.53 -34.68 -23.07
CA SER A 469 -17.16 -34.63 -22.54
C SER A 469 -16.23 -35.54 -23.34
N ILE A 470 -15.12 -35.00 -23.82
CA ILE A 470 -14.05 -35.80 -24.44
C ILE A 470 -13.41 -36.70 -23.37
N GLU A 471 -13.09 -36.10 -22.21
CA GLU A 471 -12.54 -36.77 -21.05
C GLU A 471 -13.06 -36.10 -19.77
N MET A 472 -13.14 -36.86 -18.67
CA MET A 472 -13.39 -36.34 -17.33
C MET A 472 -12.37 -36.95 -16.39
N HIS A 473 -11.49 -36.11 -15.85
CA HIS A 473 -10.42 -36.54 -14.95
C HIS A 473 -10.63 -35.95 -13.56
N TYR A 474 -9.98 -36.57 -12.59
CA TYR A 474 -9.85 -35.96 -11.28
C TYR A 474 -8.47 -35.33 -11.14
N GLY A 475 -8.42 -34.21 -10.43
CA GLY A 475 -7.16 -33.66 -9.99
C GLY A 475 -6.37 -34.62 -9.10
N THR A 476 -5.09 -34.31 -8.91
CA THR A 476 -4.17 -35.13 -8.12
C THR A 476 -4.38 -34.96 -6.62
N SER A 477 -4.16 -36.03 -5.85
CA SER A 477 -4.14 -36.01 -4.38
C SER A 477 -2.73 -35.79 -3.82
N ALA A 478 -1.74 -35.61 -4.70
CA ALA A 478 -0.36 -35.42 -4.31
C ALA A 478 -0.20 -34.11 -3.52
N LYS A 479 0.71 -34.14 -2.53
CA LYS A 479 0.91 -33.03 -1.61
C LYS A 479 1.55 -31.85 -2.34
N ALA A 480 0.83 -30.74 -2.42
CA ALA A 480 1.35 -29.47 -2.93
C ALA A 480 1.96 -28.62 -1.79
N GLY A 481 3.01 -27.87 -2.10
CA GLY A 481 3.79 -27.05 -1.15
C GLY A 481 4.04 -25.64 -1.67
N ALA A 482 5.03 -24.96 -1.10
CA ALA A 482 5.51 -23.66 -1.60
C ALA A 482 6.35 -23.82 -2.89
N ASP A 483 7.07 -24.94 -3.01
CA ASP A 483 7.98 -25.23 -4.13
C ASP A 483 7.43 -26.30 -5.08
N GLY A 484 7.88 -26.26 -6.34
CA GLY A 484 7.53 -27.23 -7.38
C GLY A 484 7.48 -26.63 -8.78
N ASP A 485 7.51 -27.51 -9.78
CA ASP A 485 7.63 -27.11 -11.19
C ASP A 485 6.32 -26.52 -11.77
N TYR A 486 5.17 -26.89 -11.20
CA TYR A 486 3.85 -26.57 -11.73
C TYR A 486 2.97 -25.87 -10.70
N VAL A 487 2.03 -25.04 -11.17
CA VAL A 487 1.06 -24.36 -10.30
C VAL A 487 -0.10 -25.30 -9.99
N TYR A 488 -0.48 -25.37 -8.72
CA TYR A 488 -1.53 -26.25 -8.23
C TYR A 488 -2.84 -25.47 -7.96
N ILE A 489 -3.86 -25.73 -8.79
CA ILE A 489 -5.21 -25.15 -8.69
C ILE A 489 -6.01 -25.92 -7.64
N ARG A 490 -6.50 -25.19 -6.64
CA ARG A 490 -7.40 -25.69 -5.59
C ARG A 490 -8.82 -25.19 -5.82
N MET A 491 -9.76 -25.76 -5.06
CA MET A 491 -11.17 -25.34 -5.05
C MET A 491 -11.37 -23.82 -4.85
N ASN A 492 -10.51 -23.18 -4.03
CA ASN A 492 -10.62 -21.76 -3.70
C ASN A 492 -10.16 -20.84 -4.83
N ASN A 493 -9.40 -21.38 -5.80
CA ASN A 493 -8.97 -20.62 -6.97
C ASN A 493 -10.10 -20.45 -7.99
N ILE A 494 -11.20 -21.20 -7.88
CA ILE A 494 -12.39 -21.02 -8.71
C ILE A 494 -13.33 -20.03 -7.99
N THR A 495 -13.46 -18.83 -8.56
CA THR A 495 -14.32 -17.77 -8.00
C THR A 495 -15.80 -18.01 -8.31
N ASP A 496 -16.68 -17.31 -7.60
CA ASP A 496 -18.13 -17.39 -7.80
C ASP A 496 -18.57 -16.84 -9.17
N ASP A 497 -17.77 -15.94 -9.75
CA ASP A 497 -18.01 -15.37 -11.07
C ASP A 497 -17.36 -16.22 -12.21
N GLY A 498 -16.83 -17.41 -11.87
CA GLY A 498 -16.27 -18.37 -12.85
C GLY A 498 -14.89 -18.03 -13.42
N ILE A 499 -14.17 -17.14 -12.73
CA ILE A 499 -12.79 -16.74 -13.05
C ILE A 499 -11.83 -17.57 -12.20
N LEU A 500 -10.69 -17.94 -12.77
CA LEU A 500 -9.57 -18.50 -12.01
C LEU A 500 -8.76 -17.39 -11.36
N ASP A 501 -8.80 -17.35 -10.03
CA ASP A 501 -7.93 -16.53 -9.22
C ASP A 501 -6.65 -17.30 -8.87
N LEU A 502 -5.52 -16.82 -9.39
CA LEU A 502 -4.21 -17.44 -9.22
C LEU A 502 -3.31 -16.68 -8.23
N THR A 503 -3.85 -15.69 -7.49
CA THR A 503 -3.04 -14.91 -6.55
C THR A 503 -2.56 -15.72 -5.34
N ASP A 504 -3.35 -16.71 -4.89
CA ASP A 504 -2.96 -17.66 -3.84
C ASP A 504 -2.92 -19.10 -4.39
N THR A 505 -1.76 -19.52 -4.87
CA THR A 505 -1.55 -20.87 -5.42
C THR A 505 -0.37 -21.57 -4.75
N LYS A 506 -0.48 -22.90 -4.67
CA LYS A 506 0.64 -23.77 -4.26
C LYS A 506 1.39 -24.27 -5.49
N ARG A 507 2.54 -24.89 -5.26
CA ARG A 507 3.34 -25.54 -6.29
C ARG A 507 3.40 -27.05 -6.07
N ILE A 508 3.58 -27.79 -7.15
CA ILE A 508 3.71 -29.25 -7.11
C ILE A 508 4.60 -29.73 -8.27
N THR A 509 5.30 -30.84 -8.04
CA THR A 509 6.04 -31.56 -9.09
C THR A 509 5.44 -32.95 -9.27
N LEU A 510 4.97 -33.24 -10.48
CA LEU A 510 4.51 -34.56 -10.91
C LEU A 510 5.30 -35.04 -12.12
N LYS A 511 5.32 -36.35 -12.36
CA LYS A 511 5.95 -36.99 -13.52
C LYS A 511 5.07 -38.10 -14.09
N GLY A 512 5.28 -38.42 -15.37
CA GLY A 512 4.59 -39.51 -16.05
C GLY A 512 3.07 -39.30 -16.12
N GLN A 513 2.32 -40.40 -16.01
CA GLN A 513 0.85 -40.38 -16.18
C GLN A 513 0.13 -39.48 -15.17
N ALA A 514 0.65 -39.35 -13.95
CA ALA A 514 0.05 -38.49 -12.93
C ALA A 514 0.10 -37.00 -13.32
N LEU A 515 1.13 -36.59 -14.07
CA LEU A 515 1.22 -35.24 -14.61
C LEU A 515 0.19 -35.04 -15.72
N GLU A 516 0.12 -35.98 -16.66
CA GLU A 516 -0.78 -35.90 -17.81
C GLU A 516 -2.25 -35.81 -17.38
N ASN A 517 -2.67 -36.64 -16.43
CA ASN A 517 -4.06 -36.68 -15.95
C ASN A 517 -4.48 -35.44 -15.15
N ALA A 518 -3.53 -34.75 -14.53
CA ALA A 518 -3.81 -33.57 -13.71
C ALA A 518 -3.66 -32.25 -14.48
N THR A 519 -3.15 -32.30 -15.73
CA THR A 519 -2.85 -31.13 -16.55
C THR A 519 -4.11 -30.50 -17.14
N VAL A 520 -4.28 -29.20 -16.90
CA VAL A 520 -5.36 -28.39 -17.50
C VAL A 520 -4.88 -27.74 -18.79
N ARG A 521 -5.70 -27.83 -19.83
CA ARG A 521 -5.44 -27.30 -21.16
C ARG A 521 -6.51 -26.28 -21.55
N TYR A 522 -6.14 -25.43 -22.51
CA TYR A 522 -7.07 -24.46 -23.11
C TYR A 522 -8.34 -25.17 -23.57
N GLY A 523 -9.49 -24.68 -23.12
CA GLY A 523 -10.80 -25.26 -23.42
C GLY A 523 -11.38 -26.16 -22.32
N ASP A 524 -10.59 -26.53 -21.31
CA ASP A 524 -11.09 -27.37 -20.23
C ASP A 524 -12.08 -26.62 -19.34
N MET A 525 -13.11 -27.33 -18.85
CA MET A 525 -14.05 -26.83 -17.85
C MET A 525 -13.69 -27.41 -16.49
N LEU A 526 -13.42 -26.53 -15.52
CA LEU A 526 -13.02 -26.90 -14.17
C LEU A 526 -14.20 -26.81 -13.24
N PHE A 527 -14.45 -27.86 -12.46
CA PHE A 527 -15.59 -27.96 -11.57
C PHE A 527 -15.17 -28.18 -10.13
N ASN A 528 -15.63 -27.32 -9.22
CA ASN A 528 -15.45 -27.54 -7.79
C ASN A 528 -16.47 -28.54 -7.25
N ARG A 529 -15.97 -29.65 -6.71
CA ARG A 529 -16.82 -30.77 -6.25
C ARG A 529 -16.99 -30.85 -4.73
N THR A 530 -16.06 -30.30 -3.96
CA THR A 530 -16.00 -30.49 -2.50
C THR A 530 -15.88 -29.15 -1.79
N ASN A 531 -16.95 -28.71 -1.15
CA ASN A 531 -17.01 -27.50 -0.33
C ASN A 531 -18.32 -27.50 0.50
N SER A 532 -18.63 -26.40 1.19
CA SER A 532 -19.98 -26.14 1.71
C SER A 532 -21.01 -26.06 0.57
N ILE A 533 -22.29 -26.29 0.89
CA ILE A 533 -23.39 -26.37 -0.10
C ILE A 533 -23.45 -25.13 -1.00
N ASP A 534 -23.20 -23.95 -0.44
CA ASP A 534 -23.17 -22.65 -1.13
C ASP A 534 -21.94 -22.46 -2.04
N LYS A 535 -20.90 -23.28 -1.89
CA LYS A 535 -19.61 -23.16 -2.61
C LYS A 535 -19.28 -24.36 -3.50
N VAL A 536 -20.04 -25.45 -3.44
CA VAL A 536 -19.95 -26.57 -4.39
C VAL A 536 -20.61 -26.16 -5.70
N GLY A 537 -20.06 -26.61 -6.82
CA GLY A 537 -20.64 -26.37 -8.14
C GLY A 537 -20.11 -25.14 -8.87
N LYS A 538 -19.12 -24.45 -8.30
CA LYS A 538 -18.41 -23.38 -9.01
C LYS A 538 -17.71 -23.95 -10.24
N LEU A 539 -17.77 -23.21 -11.34
CA LEU A 539 -17.24 -23.63 -12.62
C LEU A 539 -16.37 -22.54 -13.24
N ALA A 540 -15.23 -22.90 -13.79
CA ALA A 540 -14.40 -21.99 -14.57
C ALA A 540 -14.03 -22.60 -15.93
N PHE A 541 -13.98 -21.78 -16.97
CA PHE A 541 -13.49 -22.17 -18.28
C PHE A 541 -12.02 -21.77 -18.42
N PHE A 542 -11.16 -22.73 -18.74
CA PHE A 542 -9.72 -22.50 -18.80
C PHE A 542 -9.32 -21.90 -20.15
N ILE A 543 -8.98 -20.61 -20.13
CA ILE A 543 -8.62 -19.84 -21.34
C ILE A 543 -7.13 -19.55 -21.50
N SER A 544 -6.29 -20.05 -20.59
CA SER A 544 -4.85 -19.81 -20.68
C SER A 544 -4.20 -20.71 -21.74
N GLN A 545 -3.29 -20.13 -22.52
CA GLN A 545 -2.48 -20.90 -23.47
C GLN A 545 -1.30 -21.63 -22.80
N ARG A 546 -1.08 -21.42 -21.50
CA ARG A 546 -0.04 -22.12 -20.73
C ARG A 546 -0.64 -23.38 -20.10
N PRO A 547 -0.19 -24.60 -20.47
CA PRO A 547 -0.75 -25.85 -19.98
C PRO A 547 -0.23 -26.28 -18.59
N TRP A 548 0.47 -25.42 -17.86
CA TRP A 548 1.28 -25.84 -16.69
C TRP A 548 0.51 -25.83 -15.35
N LEU A 549 -0.81 -25.80 -15.40
CA LEU A 549 -1.68 -25.72 -14.24
C LEU A 549 -2.23 -27.12 -13.93
N LEU A 550 -2.05 -27.57 -12.68
CA LEU A 550 -2.45 -28.89 -12.22
C LEU A 550 -3.63 -28.81 -11.26
N LEU A 551 -4.67 -29.61 -11.48
CA LEU A 551 -5.84 -29.67 -10.62
C LEU A 551 -5.57 -30.49 -9.36
N GLY A 552 -6.04 -30.01 -8.22
CA GLY A 552 -6.19 -30.82 -7.01
C GLY A 552 -7.45 -31.67 -7.00
N THR A 553 -7.49 -32.74 -6.19
CA THR A 553 -8.64 -33.66 -6.09
C THR A 553 -9.99 -33.00 -5.82
N SER A 554 -10.00 -31.81 -5.21
CA SER A 554 -11.20 -31.03 -4.95
C SER A 554 -11.80 -30.38 -6.20
N CYS A 555 -11.09 -30.44 -7.33
CA CYS A 555 -11.54 -30.01 -8.64
C CYS A 555 -11.59 -31.20 -9.59
N ALA A 556 -12.51 -31.15 -10.55
CA ALA A 556 -12.65 -32.11 -11.64
C ALA A 556 -12.58 -31.37 -12.98
#